data_AF-A0A0E4HCR2-F1
#
_entry.id   AF-A0A0E4HCR2-F1
#
_cell.length_a   1.000
_cell.length_b   1.000
_cell.length_c   1.000
_cell.angle_alpha   90.00
_cell.angle_beta   90.00
_cell.angle_gamma   90.00
#
_symmetry.space_group_name_H-M   'P 1'
#
loop_
_entity.id
_entity.type
_entity.pdbx_description
1 polymer ?
#
loop_
_entity_poly.entity_id
_entity_poly.type
_entity_poly.pdbx_seq_one_letter_code
_entity_poly.pdbx_strand_id
1 'polypeptide(L)'
;MKSIKTVLQAILYVLLAVGLHLILIYFLKIRIEGWGTELLKYSFKVYFVPLLLCFINSFLCIRTKRLKYHVNWFLVTMIPSFLLILFFKAIQGVGDSEYGVVVSIEFFPKYQVEMLFLLPWSISIIQFILTLYYLIKIRKEVNRLKV
;
A
#
# COMPACT_ATOMS: atom_id res chain seq x y z
N MET A 1 -20.38 -18.91 -11.06
CA MET A 1 -19.25 -18.46 -11.94
C MET A 1 -18.90 -16.97 -11.83
N LYS A 2 -19.85 -16.01 -11.88
CA LYS A 2 -19.53 -14.56 -11.79
C LYS A 2 -18.77 -14.14 -10.52
N SER A 3 -19.08 -14.72 -9.36
CA SER A 3 -18.41 -14.37 -8.10
C SER A 3 -16.94 -14.82 -8.07
N ILE A 4 -16.67 -16.05 -8.51
CA ILE A 4 -15.30 -16.61 -8.60
C ILE A 4 -14.43 -15.76 -9.53
N LYS A 5 -14.95 -15.36 -10.69
CA LYS A 5 -14.24 -14.45 -11.62
C LYS A 5 -13.89 -13.12 -10.96
N THR A 6 -14.81 -12.55 -10.17
CA THR A 6 -14.59 -11.27 -9.46
C THR A 6 -13.50 -11.42 -8.39
N VAL A 7 -13.51 -12.52 -7.64
CA VAL A 7 -12.49 -12.83 -6.63
C VAL A 7 -11.13 -13.00 -7.29
N LEU A 8 -11.03 -13.81 -8.36
CA LEU A 8 -9.79 -14.02 -9.09
C LEU A 8 -9.23 -12.70 -9.66
N GLN A 9 -10.10 -11.84 -10.19
CA GLN A 9 -9.70 -10.53 -10.70
C GLN A 9 -9.23 -9.60 -9.58
N ALA A 10 -9.85 -9.65 -8.39
CA ALA A 10 -9.40 -8.88 -7.23
C ALA A 10 -8.02 -9.34 -6.76
N ILE A 11 -7.79 -10.66 -6.72
CA ILE A 11 -6.48 -11.27 -6.43
C ILE A 11 -5.45 -10.79 -7.44
N LEU A 12 -5.75 -10.83 -8.75
CA LEU A 12 -4.83 -10.35 -9.79
C LEU A 12 -4.48 -8.87 -9.64
N TYR A 13 -5.44 -8.03 -9.26
CA TYR A 13 -5.20 -6.61 -9.01
C TYR A 13 -4.27 -6.39 -7.82
N VAL A 14 -4.48 -7.12 -6.73
CA VAL A 14 -3.59 -7.06 -5.56
C VAL A 14 -2.21 -7.60 -5.91
N LEU A 15 -2.11 -8.72 -6.63
CA LEU A 15 -0.84 -9.28 -7.10
C LEU A 15 -0.11 -8.31 -8.03
N LEU A 16 -0.82 -7.60 -8.91
CA LEU A 16 -0.22 -6.59 -9.77
C LEU A 16 0.32 -5.42 -8.95
N ALA A 17 -0.44 -4.94 -7.96
CA ALA A 17 0.06 -3.94 -7.04
C ALA A 17 1.32 -4.45 -6.33
N VAL A 18 1.26 -5.59 -5.63
CA VAL A 18 2.41 -6.19 -4.94
C VAL A 18 3.60 -6.39 -5.87
N GLY A 19 3.39 -6.89 -7.08
CA GLY A 19 4.43 -7.08 -8.10
C GLY A 19 5.12 -5.77 -8.49
N LEU A 20 4.35 -4.69 -8.71
CA LEU A 20 4.93 -3.36 -8.96
C LEU A 20 5.78 -2.87 -7.78
N HIS A 21 5.38 -3.16 -6.54
CA HIS A 21 6.16 -2.80 -5.36
C HIS A 21 7.48 -3.58 -5.30
N LEU A 22 7.45 -4.89 -5.58
CA LEU A 22 8.66 -5.71 -5.65
C LEU A 22 9.62 -5.24 -6.75
N ILE A 23 9.09 -4.87 -7.92
CA ILE A 23 9.87 -4.28 -9.01
C ILE A 23 10.54 -2.98 -8.54
N LEU A 24 9.81 -2.10 -7.85
CA LEU A 24 10.34 -0.85 -7.31
C LEU A 24 11.43 -1.10 -6.26
N ILE A 25 11.22 -2.04 -5.35
CA ILE A 25 12.20 -2.46 -4.34
C ILE A 25 13.50 -2.96 -5.02
N TYR A 26 13.36 -3.77 -6.07
CA TYR A 26 14.48 -4.27 -6.85
C TYR A 26 15.24 -3.14 -7.56
N PHE A 27 14.54 -2.25 -8.29
CA PHE A 27 15.16 -1.11 -8.99
C PHE A 27 15.86 -0.15 -8.03
N LEU A 28 15.27 0.08 -6.86
CA LEU A 28 15.84 0.94 -5.82
C LEU A 28 16.99 0.25 -5.06
N LYS A 29 17.33 -1.01 -5.39
CA LYS A 29 18.37 -1.80 -4.73
C LYS A 29 18.23 -1.78 -3.21
N ILE A 30 17.00 -1.95 -2.73
CA ILE A 30 16.71 -2.04 -1.29
C ILE A 30 17.16 -3.43 -0.84
N ARG A 31 18.13 -3.49 0.07
CA ARG A 31 18.66 -4.75 0.62
C ARG A 31 17.63 -5.38 1.54
N ILE A 32 17.12 -6.55 1.17
CA ILE A 32 16.16 -7.32 2.00
C ILE A 32 16.92 -8.22 3.00
N GLU A 33 18.14 -8.62 2.66
CA GLU A 33 18.95 -9.61 3.42
C GLU A 33 19.36 -9.15 4.83
N GLY A 34 19.31 -7.85 5.12
CA GLY A 34 19.59 -7.29 6.46
C GLY A 34 18.37 -7.11 7.36
N TRP A 35 17.17 -7.49 6.90
CA TRP A 35 15.96 -7.34 7.68
C TRP A 35 15.90 -8.48 8.69
N GLY A 36 16.28 -8.19 9.94
CA GLY A 36 16.16 -9.15 11.03
C GLY A 36 14.75 -9.78 11.07
N THR A 37 14.66 -11.05 11.41
CA THR A 37 13.41 -11.83 11.46
C THR A 37 12.30 -11.15 12.24
N GLU A 38 12.65 -10.38 13.28
CA GLU A 38 11.72 -9.55 14.03
C GLU A 38 11.15 -8.40 13.20
N LEU A 39 11.97 -7.66 12.44
CA LEU A 39 11.53 -6.56 11.58
C LEU A 39 10.56 -7.06 10.49
N LEU A 40 10.79 -8.25 9.96
CA LEU A 40 9.90 -8.93 9.02
C LEU A 40 8.55 -9.29 9.66
N LYS A 41 8.56 -9.87 10.87
CA LYS A 41 7.33 -10.17 11.63
C LYS A 41 6.53 -8.90 11.93
N TYR A 42 7.21 -7.83 12.37
CA TYR A 42 6.57 -6.55 12.65
C TYR A 42 5.98 -5.92 11.39
N SER A 43 6.72 -5.92 10.28
CA SER A 43 6.20 -5.47 8.99
C SER A 43 4.95 -6.26 8.59
N PHE A 44 4.99 -7.59 8.68
CA PHE A 44 3.82 -8.40 8.35
C PHE A 44 2.59 -8.03 9.21
N LYS A 45 2.79 -7.86 10.53
CA LYS A 45 1.71 -7.52 11.47
C LYS A 45 1.09 -6.16 11.19
N VAL A 46 1.92 -5.16 10.86
CA VAL A 46 1.48 -3.77 10.68
C VAL A 46 0.89 -3.55 9.27
N TYR A 47 1.39 -4.25 8.25
CA TYR A 47 0.91 -4.11 6.86
C TYR A 47 -0.24 -5.04 6.48
N PHE A 48 -0.59 -6.02 7.33
CA PHE A 48 -1.70 -6.93 7.07
C PHE A 48 -3.04 -6.19 6.87
N VAL A 49 -3.33 -5.22 7.75
CA VAL A 49 -4.58 -4.45 7.70
C VAL A 49 -4.69 -3.59 6.43
N PRO A 50 -3.68 -2.78 6.04
CA PRO A 50 -3.67 -2.08 4.76
C PRO A 50 -3.91 -3.00 3.56
N LEU A 51 -3.29 -4.18 3.58
CA LEU A 51 -3.33 -5.13 2.48
C LEU A 51 -4.72 -5.79 2.36
N LEU A 52 -5.35 -6.10 3.49
CA LEU A 52 -6.74 -6.57 3.54
C LEU A 52 -7.72 -5.50 3.02
N LEU A 53 -7.56 -4.25 3.43
CA LEU A 53 -8.38 -3.14 2.94
C LEU A 53 -8.19 -2.89 1.44
N CYS A 54 -6.95 -2.98 0.95
CA CYS A 54 -6.65 -2.91 -0.47
C CYS A 54 -7.38 -4.00 -1.27
N PHE A 55 -7.42 -5.22 -0.75
CA PHE A 55 -8.18 -6.32 -1.35
C PHE A 55 -9.68 -6.04 -1.39
N ILE A 56 -10.27 -5.57 -0.27
CA ILE A 56 -11.68 -5.18 -0.22
C ILE A 56 -11.98 -4.07 -1.23
N ASN A 57 -11.12 -3.06 -1.32
CA ASN A 57 -11.27 -1.95 -2.25
C ASN A 57 -11.16 -2.39 -3.71
N SER A 58 -10.25 -3.30 -4.01
CA SER A 58 -10.13 -3.93 -5.35
C SER A 58 -11.43 -4.64 -5.73
N PHE A 59 -12.00 -5.42 -4.80
CA PHE A 59 -13.26 -6.11 -5.03
C PHE A 59 -14.44 -5.16 -5.28
N LEU A 60 -14.56 -4.09 -4.50
CA LEU A 60 -15.57 -3.05 -4.70
C LEU A 60 -15.38 -2.33 -6.04
N CYS A 61 -14.13 -2.03 -6.40
CA CYS A 61 -13.80 -1.39 -7.67
C CYS A 61 -14.27 -2.22 -8.87
N ILE A 62 -13.95 -3.52 -8.90
CA ILE A 62 -14.33 -4.43 -9.98
C ILE A 62 -15.85 -4.50 -10.15
N ARG A 63 -16.60 -4.50 -9.04
CA ARG A 63 -18.07 -4.49 -9.08
C ARG A 63 -18.65 -3.23 -9.72
N THR A 64 -17.96 -2.10 -9.61
CA THR A 64 -18.47 -0.81 -10.06
C THR A 64 -18.30 -0.60 -11.58
N LYS A 65 -17.47 -1.42 -12.27
CA LYS A 65 -17.24 -1.45 -13.73
C LYS A 65 -16.87 -0.12 -14.42
N ARG A 66 -16.72 1.00 -13.70
CA ARG A 66 -16.32 2.29 -14.29
C ARG A 66 -14.81 2.50 -14.16
N LEU A 67 -14.17 2.83 -15.27
CA LEU A 67 -12.72 3.05 -15.37
C LEU A 67 -12.20 4.09 -14.35
N LYS A 68 -12.96 5.15 -14.09
CA LYS A 68 -12.59 6.21 -13.13
C LYS A 68 -12.29 5.67 -11.72
N TYR A 69 -12.99 4.62 -11.28
CA TYR A 69 -12.74 4.01 -9.96
C TYR A 69 -11.49 3.13 -9.96
N HIS A 70 -11.18 2.48 -11.09
CA HIS A 70 -9.95 1.71 -11.23
C HIS A 70 -8.72 2.63 -11.15
N VAL A 71 -8.77 3.79 -11.81
CA VAL A 71 -7.71 4.80 -11.73
C VAL A 71 -7.59 5.34 -10.30
N ASN A 72 -8.71 5.70 -9.66
CA ASN A 72 -8.69 6.22 -8.30
C ASN A 72 -8.13 5.19 -7.29
N TRP A 73 -8.57 3.93 -7.39
CA TRP A 73 -8.04 2.85 -6.57
C TRP A 73 -6.53 2.65 -6.77
N PHE A 74 -6.07 2.68 -8.02
CA PHE A 74 -4.66 2.53 -8.36
C PHE A 74 -3.82 3.67 -7.76
N LEU A 75 -4.23 4.93 -7.93
CA LEU A 75 -3.50 6.09 -7.38
C LEU A 75 -3.44 6.05 -5.85
N VAL A 76 -4.57 5.80 -5.20
CA VAL A 76 -4.67 5.76 -3.73
C VAL A 76 -3.88 4.58 -3.14
N THR A 77 -3.67 3.51 -3.91
CA THR A 77 -2.87 2.36 -3.47
C THR A 77 -1.38 2.53 -3.77
N MET A 78 -1.04 3.03 -4.95
CA MET A 78 0.35 3.12 -5.42
C MET A 78 1.10 4.33 -4.85
N ILE A 79 0.47 5.50 -4.73
CA ILE A 79 1.17 6.71 -4.27
C ILE A 79 1.67 6.56 -2.83
N PRO A 80 0.82 6.22 -1.83
CA PRO A 80 1.28 6.11 -0.45
C PRO A 80 2.35 5.02 -0.28
N SER A 81 2.20 3.93 -1.02
CA SER A 81 3.10 2.79 -0.94
C SER A 81 4.42 3.02 -1.69
N PHE A 82 4.42 3.83 -2.75
CA PHE A 82 5.66 4.29 -3.39
C PHE A 82 6.46 5.21 -2.45
N LEU A 83 5.79 6.15 -1.79
CA LEU A 83 6.41 7.00 -0.76
C LEU A 83 7.05 6.16 0.35
N LEU A 84 6.39 5.07 0.73
CA LEU A 84 6.91 4.13 1.71
C LEU A 84 8.18 3.40 1.23
N ILE A 85 8.21 2.92 -0.01
CA ILE A 85 9.39 2.24 -0.55
C ILE A 85 10.58 3.23 -0.62
N LEU A 86 10.34 4.47 -1.04
CA LEU A 86 11.36 5.52 -1.02
C LEU A 86 11.89 5.78 0.40
N PHE A 87 11.01 5.77 1.40
CA PHE A 87 11.39 5.90 2.80
C PHE A 87 12.30 4.75 3.26
N PHE A 88 11.94 3.51 2.96
CA PHE A 88 12.80 2.36 3.28
C PHE A 88 14.18 2.48 2.63
N LYS A 89 14.25 2.99 1.39
CA LYS A 89 15.53 3.26 0.73
C LYS A 89 16.34 4.34 1.46
N ALA A 90 15.69 5.41 1.90
CA ALA A 90 16.35 6.50 2.61
C ALA A 90 16.95 6.05 3.94
N ILE A 91 16.25 5.20 4.71
CA ILE A 91 16.79 4.68 5.98
C ILE A 91 17.97 3.74 5.76
N GLN A 92 17.92 2.87 4.73
CA GLN A 92 19.03 1.94 4.47
C GLN A 92 20.34 2.66 4.15
N GLY A 93 20.30 3.84 3.53
CA GLY A 93 21.49 4.64 3.26
C GLY A 93 22.19 5.22 4.50
N VAL A 94 21.53 5.21 5.67
CA VAL A 94 22.07 5.76 6.93
C VAL A 94 22.95 4.74 7.67
N GLY A 95 22.81 3.44 7.39
CA GLY A 95 23.51 2.36 8.12
C GLY A 95 24.86 1.92 7.54
N ASP A 96 25.24 2.38 6.34
CA ASP A 96 26.44 1.93 5.61
C ASP A 96 27.69 2.81 5.86
N SER A 97 27.69 3.75 6.81
CA SER A 97 28.89 4.51 7.18
C SER A 97 29.59 3.89 8.39
N GLU A 98 30.67 3.15 8.13
CA GLU A 98 31.56 2.54 9.13
C GLU A 98 32.30 3.59 10.00
N TYR A 99 32.21 4.87 9.67
CA TYR A 99 32.61 5.99 10.50
C TYR A 99 31.59 7.12 10.36
N GLY A 100 31.05 7.58 11.49
CA GLY A 100 30.12 8.70 11.54
C GLY A 100 30.74 9.96 10.95
N VAL A 101 30.35 10.30 9.72
CA VAL A 101 30.60 11.61 9.13
C VAL A 101 29.28 12.12 8.57
N VAL A 102 28.80 13.17 9.24
CA VAL A 102 27.63 13.97 8.91
C VAL A 102 27.78 14.53 7.50
N VAL A 103 26.98 14.04 6.56
CA VAL A 103 26.60 14.81 5.37
C VAL A 103 25.08 14.75 5.21
N SER A 104 24.51 15.93 5.34
CA SER A 104 23.10 16.30 5.40
C SER A 104 22.25 15.81 4.23
N ILE A 105 21.34 14.89 4.52
CA ILE A 105 19.96 14.98 4.04
C ILE A 105 19.07 14.94 5.28
N GLU A 106 18.86 16.11 5.87
CA GLU A 106 17.91 16.36 6.97
C GLU A 106 16.47 16.22 6.47
N PHE A 107 16.00 14.99 6.28
CA PHE A 107 14.55 14.79 6.16
C PHE A 107 13.99 13.94 7.29
N PHE A 108 14.48 12.73 7.61
CA PHE A 108 13.74 11.87 8.57
C PHE A 108 14.52 10.83 9.43
N PRO A 109 15.80 10.97 9.83
CA PRO A 109 16.45 9.95 10.67
C PRO A 109 15.87 9.87 12.10
N LYS A 110 15.28 10.97 12.62
CA LYS A 110 14.77 11.04 14.00
C LYS A 110 13.43 10.30 14.21
N TYR A 111 12.72 9.94 13.14
CA TYR A 111 11.34 9.44 13.20
C TYR A 111 11.18 8.01 12.64
N GLN A 112 12.24 7.19 12.65
CA GLN A 112 12.22 5.87 12.02
C GLN A 112 11.11 4.97 12.56
N VAL A 113 10.90 4.97 13.88
CA VAL A 113 9.86 4.17 14.55
C VAL A 113 8.49 4.76 14.26
N GLU A 114 8.33 6.07 14.46
CA GLU A 114 7.09 6.79 14.22
C GLU A 114 6.63 6.61 12.78
N MET A 115 7.52 6.65 11.80
CA MET A 115 7.16 6.42 10.40
C MET A 115 6.85 4.95 10.08
N LEU A 116 7.56 3.98 10.68
CA LEU A 116 7.25 2.55 10.53
C LEU A 116 5.84 2.18 11.05
N PHE A 117 5.31 2.95 12.01
CA PHE A 117 3.95 2.78 12.52
C PHE A 117 2.94 3.74 11.86
N LEU A 118 3.23 5.04 11.80
CA LEU A 118 2.33 6.07 11.30
C LEU A 118 2.02 5.91 9.81
N LEU A 119 2.99 5.54 8.96
CA LEU A 119 2.73 5.38 7.53
C LEU A 119 1.74 4.24 7.27
N PRO A 120 1.93 3.02 7.78
CA PRO A 120 0.94 1.95 7.60
C PRO A 120 -0.43 2.27 8.17
N TRP A 121 -0.48 2.94 9.31
CA TRP A 121 -1.74 3.41 9.90
C TRP A 121 -2.40 4.46 9.00
N SER A 122 -1.63 5.41 8.46
CA SER A 122 -2.13 6.41 7.52
C SER A 122 -2.65 5.77 6.23
N ILE A 123 -1.92 4.79 5.67
CA ILE A 123 -2.37 3.99 4.53
C ILE A 123 -3.66 3.25 4.87
N SER A 124 -3.77 2.67 6.07
CA SER A 124 -4.99 2.00 6.54
C SER A 124 -6.17 2.96 6.59
N ILE A 125 -6.00 4.16 7.16
CA ILE A 125 -7.04 5.18 7.25
C ILE A 125 -7.49 5.61 5.85
N ILE A 126 -6.55 5.88 4.95
CA ILE A 126 -6.85 6.27 3.56
C ILE A 126 -7.61 5.15 2.84
N GLN A 127 -7.15 3.91 2.96
CA GLN A 127 -7.81 2.76 2.35
C GLN A 127 -9.21 2.55 2.95
N PHE A 128 -9.39 2.76 4.25
CA PHE A 128 -10.70 2.67 4.91
C PHE A 128 -11.67 3.75 4.42
N ILE A 129 -11.23 5.00 4.31
CA ILE A 129 -12.03 6.10 3.73
C ILE A 129 -12.45 5.75 2.29
N LEU A 130 -11.52 5.19 1.50
CA LEU A 130 -11.82 4.75 0.14
C LEU A 130 -12.86 3.63 0.12
N THR A 131 -12.81 2.69 1.07
CA THR A 131 -13.82 1.64 1.24
C THR A 131 -15.19 2.23 1.49
N LEU A 132 -15.30 3.16 2.45
CA LEU A 132 -16.57 3.84 2.74
C LEU A 132 -17.10 4.59 1.52
N TYR A 133 -16.23 5.31 0.81
CA TYR A 133 -16.59 6.01 -0.42
C TYR A 133 -17.20 5.06 -1.47
N TYR A 134 -16.56 3.92 -1.72
CA TYR A 134 -17.07 2.93 -2.67
C TYR A 134 -18.37 2.28 -2.20
N LEU A 135 -18.50 1.93 -0.93
CA LEU A 135 -19.73 1.34 -0.38
C LEU A 135 -20.93 2.29 -0.52
N ILE A 136 -20.76 3.57 -0.14
CA ILE A 136 -21.83 4.58 -0.26
C ILE A 136 -22.23 4.74 -1.73
N LYS A 137 -21.26 4.78 -2.64
CA LYS A 137 -21.51 5.03 -4.04
C LYS A 137 -22.20 3.85 -4.72
N ILE A 138 -21.75 2.62 -4.45
CA ILE A 138 -22.40 1.39 -4.93
C ILE A 138 -23.84 1.34 -4.40
N ARG A 139 -24.09 1.66 -3.12
CA ARG A 139 -25.44 1.70 -2.56
C ARG A 139 -26.34 2.72 -3.28
N LYS A 140 -25.82 3.92 -3.57
CA LYS A 140 -26.56 4.94 -4.33
C LYS A 140 -26.91 4.49 -5.74
N GLU A 141 -25.98 3.86 -6.46
CA GLU A 141 -26.21 3.36 -7.82
C GLU A 141 -27.24 2.21 -7.83
N VAL A 142 -27.19 1.29 -6.86
CA VAL A 142 -28.19 0.21 -6.70
C VAL A 142 -29.58 0.78 -6.44
N ASN A 143 -29.70 1.81 -5.60
CA ASN A 143 -31.00 2.43 -5.31
C ASN A 143 -31.56 3.19 -6.52
N ARG A 144 -30.72 3.82 -7.35
CA ARG A 144 -31.16 4.50 -8.58
C ARG A 144 -31.72 3.56 -9.65
N LEU A 145 -31.25 2.31 -9.70
CA LEU A 145 -31.72 1.31 -10.66
C LEU A 145 -33.04 0.64 -10.25
N LYS A 146 -33.51 0.89 -9.02
CA LYS A 146 -34.77 0.36 -8.49
C LYS A 146 -35.95 1.34 -8.59
N VAL A 147 -35.68 2.59 -8.95
CA VAL A 147 -36.67 3.66 -9.21
C VAL A 147 -36.84 3.75 -10.72
#